data_AF-A0A3B9A538-F1
#
_entry.id   AF-A0A3B9A538-F1
#
_cell.length_a   1.000
_cell.length_b   1.000
_cell.length_c   1.000
_cell.angle_alpha   90.00
_cell.angle_beta   90.00
_cell.angle_gamma   90.00
#
_symmetry.space_group_name_H-M   'P 1'
#
loop_
_entity.id
_entity.type
_entity.pdbx_description
1 polymer ?
#
loop_
_entity_poly.entity_id
_entity_poly.type
_entity_poly.pdbx_seq_one_letter_code
_entity_poly.pdbx_strand_id
1 'polypeptide(L)'
;MISHVTQVASKKKLNLQKEIVKVTAHFRETGSVLRGDAEAFCDGFEVEIQIESEEPLQAIQELVRLARRMCFTEVALTGHTPVTVSATLNGELIDPD
;
A
#
# COMPACT_ATOMS: atom_id res chain seq x y z
N MET A 1 -1.46 -2.57 5.43
CA MET A 1 -0.84 -3.91 5.39
C MET A 1 -0.94 -4.65 6.71
N ILE A 2 -0.50 -4.07 7.84
CA ILE A 2 -0.60 -4.71 9.17
C ILE A 2 -2.02 -5.23 9.47
N SER A 3 -3.05 -4.45 9.11
CA SER A 3 -4.46 -4.86 9.25
C SER A 3 -4.81 -6.19 8.58
N HIS A 4 -4.17 -6.53 7.45
CA HIS A 4 -4.42 -7.81 6.77
C HIS A 4 -3.57 -8.95 7.34
N VAL A 5 -2.42 -8.66 7.96
CA VAL A 5 -1.65 -9.65 8.75
C VAL A 5 -2.55 -10.13 9.90
N THR A 6 -3.08 -9.20 10.70
CA THR A 6 -3.99 -9.48 11.82
C THR A 6 -5.26 -10.22 11.36
N GLN A 7 -5.90 -9.78 10.27
CA GLN A 7 -7.13 -10.40 9.78
C GLN A 7 -6.90 -11.83 9.29
N VAL A 8 -5.82 -12.08 8.55
CA VAL A 8 -5.51 -13.44 8.06
C VAL A 8 -5.16 -14.35 9.23
N ALA A 9 -4.38 -13.86 10.21
CA ALA A 9 -4.07 -14.58 11.44
C ALA A 9 -5.36 -15.03 12.16
N SER A 10 -6.28 -14.09 12.40
CA SER A 10 -7.56 -14.34 13.06
C SER A 10 -8.41 -15.38 12.30
N LYS A 11 -8.56 -15.22 10.98
CA LYS A 11 -9.35 -16.14 10.14
C LYS A 11 -8.75 -17.55 10.08
N LYS A 12 -7.42 -17.66 10.11
CA LYS A 12 -6.71 -18.93 10.13
C LYS A 12 -6.50 -19.50 11.54
N LYS A 13 -6.94 -18.78 12.57
CA LYS A 13 -6.75 -19.13 13.99
C LYS A 13 -5.27 -19.31 14.37
N LEU A 14 -4.40 -18.49 13.78
CA LEU A 14 -2.97 -18.49 14.07
C LEU A 14 -2.68 -17.56 15.27
N ASN A 15 -1.84 -18.03 16.18
CA ASN A 15 -1.45 -17.26 17.36
C ASN A 15 -0.15 -16.49 17.10
N LEU A 16 -0.25 -15.17 16.95
CA LEU A 16 0.91 -14.29 16.83
C LEU A 16 1.15 -13.61 18.18
N GLN A 17 2.38 -13.68 18.71
CA GLN A 17 2.71 -12.92 19.92
C GLN A 17 2.99 -11.45 19.59
N LYS A 18 3.52 -11.19 18.38
CA LYS A 18 3.84 -9.83 17.93
C LYS A 18 3.85 -9.76 16.41
N GLU A 19 3.40 -8.62 15.91
CA GLU A 19 3.47 -8.26 14.50
C GLU A 19 3.90 -6.80 14.36
N ILE A 20 4.95 -6.55 13.57
CA ILE A 20 5.40 -5.21 13.20
C ILE A 20 5.47 -5.14 11.69
N VAL A 21 4.93 -4.07 11.11
CA VAL A 21 5.13 -3.75 9.70
C VAL A 21 5.74 -2.35 9.61
N LYS A 22 6.91 -2.26 9.00
CA LYS A 22 7.57 -1.00 8.68
C LYS A 22 7.50 -0.78 7.17
N VAL A 23 7.10 0.42 6.77
CA VAL A 23 7.02 0.82 5.36
C VAL A 23 7.88 2.07 5.17
N THR A 24 8.81 2.01 4.23
CA THR A 24 9.60 3.16 3.76
C THR A 24 9.15 3.49 2.35
N ALA A 25 8.83 4.76 2.08
CA ALA A 25 8.40 5.21 0.77
C ALA A 25 9.36 6.27 0.25
N HIS A 26 9.68 6.20 -1.05
CA HIS A 26 10.61 7.11 -1.72
C HIS A 26 9.83 7.93 -2.75
N PHE A 27 9.83 9.25 -2.56
CA PHE A 27 9.15 10.19 -3.44
C PHE A 27 10.11 11.27 -3.90
N ARG A 28 9.86 11.79 -5.09
CA ARG A 28 10.64 12.87 -5.68
C ARG A 28 9.73 13.80 -6.44
N GLU A 29 10.05 15.09 -6.36
CA GLU A 29 9.36 16.13 -7.12
C GLU A 29 10.37 16.82 -8.05
N THR A 30 9.90 17.26 -9.21
CA THR A 30 10.67 18.05 -10.15
C THR A 30 9.84 19.20 -10.71
N GLY A 31 10.49 20.19 -11.33
CA GLY A 31 9.79 21.31 -11.97
C GLY A 31 9.42 22.43 -10.99
N SER A 32 8.46 23.26 -11.38
CA SER A 32 7.99 24.40 -10.60
C SER A 32 6.49 24.61 -10.77
N VAL A 33 5.80 24.76 -9.63
CA VAL A 33 4.37 25.08 -9.62
C VAL A 33 4.09 26.40 -10.35
N LEU A 34 4.93 27.43 -10.14
CA LEU A 34 4.74 28.74 -10.79
C LEU A 34 4.97 28.70 -12.30
N ARG A 35 5.79 27.77 -12.78
CA ARG A 35 6.07 27.60 -14.21
C ARG A 35 5.08 26.64 -14.88
N GLY A 36 4.28 25.91 -14.10
CA GLY A 36 3.26 24.98 -14.60
C GLY A 36 3.81 23.61 -15.03
N ASP A 37 5.03 23.24 -14.58
CA ASP A 37 5.68 21.99 -14.97
C ASP A 37 6.09 21.13 -13.76
N ALA A 38 5.41 21.31 -12.63
CA ALA A 38 5.63 20.50 -11.44
C ALA A 38 5.12 19.07 -11.66
N GLU A 39 5.97 18.10 -11.39
CA GLU A 39 5.64 16.67 -11.46
C GLU A 39 6.14 15.94 -10.21
N ALA A 40 5.38 14.94 -9.78
CA ALA A 40 5.70 14.09 -8.64
C ALA A 40 5.86 12.64 -9.08
N PHE A 41 6.81 11.94 -8.45
CA PHE A 41 7.15 10.55 -8.73
C PHE A 41 7.12 9.75 -7.44
N CYS A 42 6.61 8.53 -7.54
CA CYS A 42 6.82 7.50 -6.53
C CYS A 42 7.92 6.57 -7.03
N ASP A 43 9.13 6.74 -6.51
CA ASP A 43 10.30 6.00 -6.95
C ASP A 43 10.34 4.58 -6.35
N GLY A 44 9.64 4.33 -5.23
CA GLY A 44 9.44 2.99 -4.71
C GLY A 44 8.95 2.89 -3.27
N PHE A 45 8.65 1.66 -2.85
CA PHE A 45 8.31 1.30 -1.48
C PHE A 45 9.13 0.10 -1.02
N GLU A 46 9.61 0.15 0.22
CA GLU A 46 10.18 -0.98 0.94
C GLU A 46 9.23 -1.36 2.08
N VAL A 47 8.99 -2.66 2.22
CA VAL A 47 8.10 -3.20 3.25
C VAL A 47 8.83 -4.29 4.02
N GLU A 48 8.95 -4.08 5.33
CA GLU A 48 9.52 -5.03 6.26
C GLU A 48 8.42 -5.54 7.19
N ILE A 49 8.25 -6.86 7.27
CA ILE A 49 7.25 -7.53 8.10
C ILE A 49 8.01 -8.40 9.11
N GLN A 50 7.82 -8.12 10.39
CA GLN A 50 8.36 -8.90 11.51
C GLN A 50 7.21 -9.57 12.25
N ILE A 51 7.32 -10.88 12.46
CA ILE A 51 6.32 -11.68 13.17
C ILE A 51 7.02 -12.54 14.21
N GLU A 52 6.54 -12.50 15.45
CA GLU A 52 6.89 -13.45 16.50
C GLU A 52 5.70 -14.40 16.68
N SER A 53 5.92 -15.70 16.47
CA SER A 53 4.93 -16.77 16.56
C SER A 53 5.59 -18.14 16.80
N GLU A 54 4.91 -19.03 17.52
CA GLU A 54 5.28 -20.46 17.64
C GLU A 54 4.60 -21.34 16.57
N GLU A 55 3.83 -20.73 15.67
CA GLU A 55 3.14 -21.44 14.59
C GLU A 55 4.13 -22.00 13.55
N PRO A 56 3.79 -23.08 12.82
CA PRO A 56 4.65 -23.64 11.79
C PRO A 56 5.05 -22.61 10.72
N LEU A 57 6.31 -22.62 10.29
CA LEU A 57 6.86 -21.70 9.27
C LEU A 57 5.98 -21.61 8.01
N GLN A 58 5.49 -22.75 7.53
CA GLN A 58 4.64 -22.80 6.33
C GLN A 58 3.31 -22.04 6.53
N ALA A 59 2.74 -22.06 7.74
CA ALA A 59 1.53 -21.33 8.07
C ALA A 59 1.79 -19.81 8.07
N ILE A 60 2.93 -19.37 8.62
CA ILE A 60 3.32 -17.96 8.62
C ILE A 60 3.66 -17.45 7.21
N GLN A 61 4.36 -18.24 6.40
CA GLN A 61 4.64 -17.90 4.99
C GLN A 61 3.35 -17.67 4.20
N GLU A 62 2.39 -18.59 4.38
CA GLU A 62 1.09 -18.50 3.74
C GLU A 62 0.28 -17.30 4.25
N LEU A 63 0.35 -17.00 5.55
CA LEU A 63 -0.26 -15.80 6.13
C LEU A 63 0.30 -14.54 5.48
N VAL A 64 1.63 -14.39 5.42
CA VAL A 64 2.28 -13.21 4.83
C VAL A 64 1.89 -13.06 3.36
N ARG A 65 1.90 -14.16 2.60
CA ARG A 65 1.49 -14.19 1.19
C ARG A 65 0.05 -13.70 1.01
N LEU A 66 -0.89 -14.18 1.82
CA LEU A 66 -2.29 -13.76 1.77
C LEU A 66 -2.47 -12.30 2.19
N ALA A 67 -1.82 -11.89 3.28
CA ALA A 67 -1.91 -10.52 3.79
C ALA A 67 -1.45 -9.48 2.77
N ARG A 68 -0.36 -9.76 2.04
CA ARG A 68 0.13 -8.91 0.93
C ARG A 68 -0.85 -8.84 -0.23
N ARG A 69 -1.37 -9.98 -0.69
CA ARG A 69 -2.37 -10.02 -1.78
C ARG A 69 -3.69 -9.33 -1.43
N MET A 70 -4.01 -9.21 -0.15
CA MET A 70 -5.19 -8.49 0.33
C MET A 70 -4.90 -7.02 0.63
N CYS A 71 -3.64 -6.59 0.66
CA CYS A 71 -3.28 -5.20 0.94
C CYS A 71 -3.69 -4.30 -0.22
N PHE A 72 -4.83 -3.61 -0.08
CA PHE A 72 -5.36 -2.71 -1.11
C PHE A 72 -4.33 -1.73 -1.67
N THR A 73 -3.51 -1.11 -0.81
CA THR A 73 -2.45 -0.21 -1.25
C THR A 73 -1.39 -0.91 -2.08
N GLU A 74 -0.94 -2.11 -1.69
CA GLU A 74 0.07 -2.85 -2.44
C GLU A 74 -0.48 -3.33 -3.80
N VAL A 75 -1.74 -3.77 -3.81
CA VAL A 75 -2.44 -4.14 -5.05
C VAL A 75 -2.59 -2.93 -5.98
N ALA A 76 -2.95 -1.76 -5.44
CA ALA A 76 -3.08 -0.53 -6.21
C ALA A 76 -1.72 -0.07 -6.79
N LEU A 77 -0.63 -0.23 -6.03
CA LEU A 77 0.73 0.14 -6.44
C LEU A 77 1.36 -0.82 -7.46
N THR A 78 1.02 -2.11 -7.41
CA THR A 78 1.63 -3.15 -8.27
C THR A 78 0.75 -3.54 -9.47
N GLY A 79 -0.55 -3.23 -9.41
CA GLY A 79 -1.50 -3.46 -10.48
C GLY A 79 -1.77 -2.22 -11.32
N HIS A 80 -2.39 -2.42 -12.48
CA HIS A 80 -2.93 -1.33 -13.29
C HIS A 80 -4.33 -0.98 -12.77
N THR A 81 -4.40 -0.18 -11.71
CA THR A 81 -5.69 0.29 -11.16
C THR A 81 -6.07 1.58 -11.87
N PRO A 82 -7.15 1.61 -12.67
CA PRO A 82 -7.56 2.83 -13.36
C PRO A 82 -7.97 3.91 -12.35
N VAL A 83 -7.51 5.13 -12.59
CA VAL A 83 -7.88 6.32 -11.81
C VAL A 83 -8.68 7.23 -12.74
N THR A 84 -9.90 7.57 -12.34
CA THR A 84 -10.73 8.57 -13.03
C THR A 84 -10.74 9.84 -12.20
N VAL A 85 -10.33 10.96 -12.82
CA VAL A 85 -10.31 12.27 -12.18
C VAL A 85 -11.40 13.15 -12.80
N SER A 86 -12.16 13.84 -11.96
CA SER A 86 -13.11 14.86 -12.38
C SER A 86 -12.95 16.07 -11.47
N ALA A 87 -12.83 17.26 -12.05
CA ALA A 87 -12.66 18.50 -11.32
C ALA A 87 -13.81 19.47 -11.62
N THR A 88 -14.24 20.23 -10.60
CA THR A 88 -15.25 21.28 -10.77
C THR A 88 -14.79 22.56 -10.10
N LEU A 89 -15.04 23.69 -10.77
CA LEU A 89 -14.80 25.03 -10.26
C LEU A 89 -16.14 25.77 -10.23
N ASN A 90 -16.63 26.10 -9.03
CA ASN A 90 -17.90 26.82 -8.84
C ASN A 90 -19.11 26.16 -9.55
N GLY A 91 -19.12 24.82 -9.63
CA GLY A 91 -20.18 24.06 -10.28
C GLY A 91 -19.99 23.84 -11.77
N GLU A 92 -18.94 24.41 -12.38
CA GLU A 92 -18.56 24.15 -13.77
C GLU A 92 -17.51 23.03 -13.82
N LEU A 93 -17.66 22.10 -14.76
CA LEU A 93 -16.68 21.04 -14.99
C LEU A 93 -15.40 21.67 -15.59
N ILE A 94 -14.25 21.33 -15.03
CA ILE A 94 -12.94 21.70 -15.58
C ILE A 94 -12.15 20.44 -15.91
N ASP A 95 -11.40 20.52 -17.01
CA ASP A 95 -10.49 19.45 -17.43
C ASP A 95 -9.25 19.46 -16.51
N PRO A 96 -8.96 18.36 -15.80
CA PRO A 96 -7.78 18.27 -14.95
C PRO A 96 -6.47 18.00 -15.71
N ASP A 97 -6.51 17.69 -17.02
CA ASP A 97 -5.35 17.32 -17.86
C ASP A 97 -5.14 18.25 -19.08
#